data_AF-A0A351QX35-F1
#
_entry.id   AF-A0A351QX35-F1
#
_cell.length_a   1.000
_cell.length_b   1.000
_cell.length_c   1.000
_cell.angle_alpha   90.00
_cell.angle_beta   90.00
_cell.angle_gamma   90.00
#
_symmetry.space_group_name_H-M   'P 1'
#
loop_
_entity.id
_entity.type
_entity.pdbx_description
1 polymer ?
#
loop_
_entity_poly.entity_id
_entity_poly.type
_entity_poly.pdbx_seq_one_letter_code
_entity_poly.pdbx_strand_id
1 'polypeptide(L)'
;VCIFGLLDTQELARKIHERFYKGYYNVLLPHKFKIGIGGCPNNCIKPDLNDFGIMGQRVPDCNEDLCLGCKKCLVEEACKKGAAKVINGKLQIDREKCTNCGLCIDKCHFGSMVCKKDGVKLFIGGKWGKTPRRGEPLKGVYLYDEAMDIIEKAILYYRDNGKTGERFGDMVERIGFEEVSKGILGNEILKEKEEILKAEVHTKRNYSC
;
A
#
# COMPACT_ATOMS: atom_id res chain seq x y z
N VAL A 1 18.54 12.82 0.59
CA VAL A 1 17.07 12.64 0.46
C VAL A 1 16.75 12.22 -0.97
N CYS A 2 15.78 11.32 -1.20
CA CYS A 2 15.44 10.82 -2.54
C CYS A 2 14.57 11.84 -3.31
N ILE A 3 14.93 12.17 -4.56
CA ILE A 3 14.18 13.12 -5.41
C ILE A 3 12.83 12.58 -5.92
N PHE A 4 12.61 11.27 -5.81
CA PHE A 4 11.37 10.61 -6.25
C PHE A 4 10.44 10.27 -5.08
N GLY A 5 10.82 10.60 -3.84
CA GLY A 5 10.03 10.28 -2.67
C GLY A 5 8.70 11.05 -2.68
N LEU A 6 7.59 10.34 -2.57
CA LEU A 6 6.24 10.90 -2.47
C LEU A 6 5.70 10.90 -1.03
N LEU A 7 6.46 10.34 -0.09
CA LEU A 7 6.14 10.32 1.33
C LEU A 7 7.40 10.40 2.20
N ASP A 8 7.26 10.93 3.41
CA ASP A 8 8.30 10.83 4.43
C ASP A 8 8.31 9.41 5.04
N THR A 9 9.14 8.55 4.45
CA THR A 9 9.27 7.16 4.89
C THR A 9 9.82 7.03 6.30
N GLN A 10 10.62 7.98 6.78
CA GLN A 10 11.26 7.89 8.10
C GLN A 10 10.27 8.26 9.20
N GLU A 11 9.50 9.32 9.01
CA GLU A 11 8.45 9.70 9.95
C GLU A 11 7.39 8.60 10.07
N LEU A 12 6.95 8.06 8.93
CA LEU A 12 5.97 6.96 8.94
C LEU A 12 6.53 5.70 9.60
N ALA A 13 7.79 5.34 9.32
CA ALA A 13 8.45 4.21 9.97
C ALA A 13 8.51 4.39 11.50
N ARG A 14 8.83 5.60 11.98
CA ARG A 14 8.85 5.91 13.41
C ARG A 14 7.46 5.76 14.04
N LYS A 15 6.40 6.28 13.39
CA LYS A 15 5.01 6.13 13.87
C LYS A 15 4.60 4.65 13.95
N ILE A 16 4.94 3.85 12.92
CA ILE A 16 4.68 2.40 12.88
C ILE A 16 5.45 1.67 13.98
N HIS A 17 6.71 2.05 14.21
CA HIS A 17 7.53 1.46 15.28
C HIS A 17 6.94 1.72 16.66
N GLU A 18 6.57 2.96 16.97
CA GLU A 18 5.97 3.28 18.27
C GLU A 18 4.62 2.56 18.48
N ARG A 19 3.72 2.61 17.48
CA ARG A 19 2.37 2.02 17.62
C ARG A 19 2.39 0.50 17.62
N PHE A 20 3.07 -0.13 16.66
CA PHE A 20 2.94 -1.57 16.41
C PHE A 20 4.13 -2.41 16.85
N TYR A 21 5.34 -1.86 16.91
CA TYR A 21 6.47 -2.63 17.45
C TYR A 21 6.51 -2.54 18.96
N LYS A 22 6.45 -1.33 19.53
CA LYS A 22 6.44 -1.12 20.99
C LYS A 22 5.05 -1.34 21.59
N GLY A 23 4.01 -0.72 21.03
CA GLY A 23 2.66 -0.80 21.57
C GLY A 23 2.04 -2.22 21.52
N TYR A 24 2.43 -3.03 20.52
CA TYR A 24 1.94 -4.40 20.35
C TYR A 24 3.03 -5.45 20.68
N TYR A 25 4.07 -5.08 21.42
CA TYR A 25 5.21 -5.96 21.67
C TYR A 25 4.82 -7.31 22.30
N ASN A 26 3.84 -7.32 23.19
CA ASN A 26 3.35 -8.53 23.87
C ASN A 26 2.23 -9.26 23.10
N VAL A 27 1.83 -8.76 21.94
CA VAL A 27 0.77 -9.39 21.14
C VAL A 27 1.37 -10.50 20.29
N LEU A 28 0.96 -11.74 20.59
CA LEU A 28 1.41 -12.90 19.84
C LEU A 28 0.67 -12.98 18.50
N LEU A 29 1.42 -13.16 17.42
CA LEU A 29 0.87 -13.41 16.09
C LEU A 29 1.14 -14.86 15.68
N PRO A 30 0.33 -15.43 14.76
CA PRO A 30 0.52 -16.81 14.32
C PRO A 30 1.93 -17.09 13.79
N HIS A 31 2.56 -16.08 13.18
CA HIS A 31 3.97 -16.04 12.80
C HIS A 31 4.42 -14.56 12.69
N LYS A 32 5.70 -14.31 12.39
CA LYS A 32 6.26 -12.98 12.08
C LYS A 32 5.44 -12.22 11.03
N PHE A 33 5.19 -10.94 11.29
CA PHE A 33 4.48 -10.01 10.42
C PHE A 33 5.42 -8.86 10.03
N LYS A 34 5.67 -8.69 8.73
CA LYS A 34 6.59 -7.67 8.19
C LYS A 34 5.84 -6.53 7.51
N ILE A 35 6.22 -5.31 7.85
CA ILE A 35 5.70 -4.09 7.23
C ILE A 35 6.81 -3.48 6.38
N GLY A 36 6.57 -3.30 5.07
CA GLY A 36 7.48 -2.64 4.15
C GLY A 36 6.98 -1.27 3.73
N ILE A 37 7.83 -0.24 3.77
CA ILE A 37 7.47 1.14 3.42
C ILE A 37 8.31 1.63 2.24
N GLY A 38 7.66 1.87 1.10
CA GLY A 38 8.28 2.38 -0.13
C GLY A 38 7.83 3.81 -0.42
N GLY A 39 8.79 4.71 -0.61
CA GLY A 39 8.51 6.14 -0.82
C GLY A 39 7.76 6.47 -2.11
N CYS A 40 7.81 5.59 -3.12
CA CYS A 40 7.19 5.84 -4.43
C CYS A 40 7.04 4.55 -5.27
N PRO A 41 6.39 4.61 -6.44
CA PRO A 41 6.17 3.46 -7.32
C PRO A 41 7.42 2.85 -7.96
N ASN A 42 8.62 3.43 -7.76
CA ASN A 42 9.87 2.81 -8.19
C ASN A 42 10.16 1.50 -7.44
N ASN A 43 9.46 1.25 -6.34
CA ASN A 43 9.41 -0.06 -5.68
C ASN A 43 10.78 -0.59 -5.16
N CYS A 44 11.71 0.27 -4.77
CA CYS A 44 13.09 -0.11 -4.42
C CYS A 44 13.16 -1.17 -3.29
N ILE A 45 12.32 -1.04 -2.27
CA ILE A 45 12.28 -1.95 -1.11
C ILE A 45 11.27 -3.10 -1.27
N LYS A 46 10.51 -3.11 -2.38
CA LYS A 46 9.50 -4.13 -2.69
C LYS A 46 8.45 -4.28 -1.57
N PRO A 47 7.67 -3.23 -1.21
CA PRO A 47 6.62 -3.33 -0.20
C PRO A 47 5.62 -4.46 -0.51
N ASP A 48 5.39 -4.75 -1.79
CA ASP A 48 4.53 -5.83 -2.27
C ASP A 48 5.06 -7.25 -1.98
N LEU A 49 6.28 -7.41 -1.44
CA LEU A 49 6.81 -8.70 -0.98
C LEU A 49 6.84 -8.84 0.55
N ASN A 50 6.25 -7.89 1.26
CA ASN A 50 6.08 -7.91 2.71
C ASN A 50 4.64 -8.28 3.07
N ASP A 51 4.43 -8.78 4.29
CA ASP A 51 3.09 -9.19 4.75
C ASP A 51 2.10 -8.02 4.62
N PHE A 52 2.58 -6.80 4.95
CA PHE A 52 1.90 -5.54 4.67
C PHE A 52 2.85 -4.55 3.98
N GLY A 53 2.43 -3.98 2.86
CA GLY A 53 3.22 -3.05 2.06
C GLY A 53 2.58 -1.67 1.97
N ILE A 54 3.37 -0.62 2.11
CA ILE A 54 2.97 0.77 1.94
C ILE A 54 3.77 1.36 0.79
N MET A 55 3.12 2.03 -0.14
CA MET A 55 3.78 2.67 -1.28
C MET A 55 3.22 4.06 -1.51
N GLY A 56 4.08 5.07 -1.56
CA GLY A 56 3.67 6.44 -1.90
C GLY A 56 2.99 6.50 -3.27
N GLN A 57 1.91 7.28 -3.36
CA GLN A 57 1.18 7.52 -4.59
C GLN A 57 0.90 9.02 -4.72
N ARG A 58 1.01 9.48 -5.96
CA ARG A 58 0.57 10.80 -6.37
C ARG A 58 -0.22 10.61 -7.65
N VAL A 59 -1.55 10.63 -7.53
CA VAL A 59 -2.48 10.30 -8.62
C VAL A 59 -2.59 11.50 -9.56
N PRO A 60 -2.01 11.42 -10.77
CA PRO A 60 -2.12 12.51 -11.73
C PRO A 60 -3.51 12.54 -12.34
N ASP A 61 -4.03 13.73 -12.63
CA ASP A 61 -5.23 13.92 -13.44
C ASP A 61 -4.99 15.05 -14.43
N CYS A 62 -5.72 15.01 -15.54
CA CYS A 62 -5.61 16.02 -16.58
C CYS A 62 -6.92 16.82 -16.63
N ASN A 63 -6.83 18.13 -16.42
CA ASN A 63 -7.91 19.04 -16.73
C ASN A 63 -7.93 19.26 -18.25
N GLU A 64 -8.97 18.74 -18.89
CA GLU A 64 -9.13 18.82 -20.34
C GLU A 64 -9.34 20.23 -20.86
N ASP A 65 -9.89 21.14 -20.04
CA ASP A 65 -10.21 22.51 -20.46
C ASP A 65 -8.95 23.36 -20.65
N LEU A 66 -7.91 23.06 -19.88
CA LEU A 66 -6.60 23.72 -19.96
C LEU A 66 -5.66 23.03 -20.95
N CYS A 67 -6.04 21.86 -21.48
CA CYS A 67 -5.21 21.06 -22.36
C CYS A 67 -5.31 21.58 -23.81
N LEU A 68 -4.23 22.21 -24.29
CA LEU A 68 -4.15 22.74 -25.66
C LEU A 68 -3.68 21.75 -26.73
N GLY A 69 -3.45 20.47 -26.39
CA GLY A 69 -3.14 19.46 -27.40
C GLY A 69 -1.81 19.64 -28.11
N CYS A 70 -0.76 19.95 -27.36
CA CYS A 70 0.54 20.28 -27.92
C CYS A 70 1.12 19.14 -28.75
N LYS A 71 1.67 19.46 -29.94
CA LYS A 71 2.35 18.49 -30.82
C LYS A 71 3.58 17.84 -30.18
N LYS A 72 4.24 18.54 -29.24
CA LYS A 72 5.34 18.02 -28.42
C LYS A 72 4.94 18.13 -26.96
N CYS A 73 4.31 17.08 -26.43
CA CYS A 73 3.79 17.09 -25.07
C CYS A 73 4.85 16.59 -24.08
N LEU A 74 5.33 17.49 -23.21
CA LEU A 74 6.29 17.15 -22.15
C LEU A 74 5.72 16.13 -21.15
N VAL A 75 4.39 16.06 -21.00
CA VAL A 75 3.73 15.10 -20.11
C VAL A 75 3.80 13.67 -20.67
N GLU A 76 3.57 13.52 -21.97
CA GLU A 76 3.72 12.25 -22.67
C GLU A 76 5.17 11.76 -22.63
N GLU A 77 6.12 12.67 -22.91
CA GLU A 77 7.56 12.37 -22.84
C GLU A 77 8.03 11.99 -21.42
N ALA A 78 7.52 12.65 -20.39
CA ALA A 78 7.85 12.33 -19.00
C ALA A 78 7.33 10.97 -18.54
N CYS A 79 6.30 10.43 -19.21
CA CYS A 79 5.64 9.21 -18.80
C CYS A 79 6.42 7.95 -19.22
N LYS A 80 7.34 7.50 -18.36
CA LYS A 80 8.15 6.28 -18.57
C LYS A 80 7.35 4.98 -18.81
N LYS A 81 6.08 4.93 -18.38
CA LYS A 81 5.18 3.78 -18.58
C LYS A 81 4.32 3.88 -19.84
N GLY A 82 4.40 4.99 -20.58
CA GLY A 82 3.57 5.24 -21.77
C GLY A 82 2.06 5.31 -21.48
N ALA A 83 1.68 5.62 -20.24
CA ALA A 83 0.29 5.74 -19.80
C ALA A 83 -0.36 7.06 -20.23
N ALA A 84 0.40 8.16 -20.30
CA ALA A 84 -0.09 9.45 -20.76
C ALA A 84 0.21 9.62 -22.26
N LYS A 85 -0.82 9.84 -23.08
CA LYS A 85 -0.71 10.03 -24.53
C LYS A 85 -1.63 11.13 -25.02
N VAL A 86 -1.22 11.89 -26.03
CA VAL A 86 -2.11 12.84 -26.70
C VAL A 86 -2.90 12.12 -27.79
N ILE A 87 -4.21 11.97 -27.59
CA ILE A 87 -5.15 11.37 -28.54
C ILE A 87 -6.16 12.45 -28.95
N ASN A 88 -6.36 12.64 -30.25
CA ASN A 88 -7.28 13.66 -30.80
C ASN A 88 -7.01 15.09 -30.29
N GLY A 89 -5.73 15.43 -30.08
CA GLY A 89 -5.35 16.74 -29.56
C GLY A 89 -5.67 16.95 -28.07
N LYS A 90 -5.98 15.91 -27.31
CA LYS A 90 -6.12 15.98 -25.85
C LYS A 90 -5.27 14.93 -25.16
N LEU A 91 -4.69 15.28 -24.02
CA LEU A 91 -3.94 14.34 -23.20
C LEU A 91 -4.91 13.40 -22.48
N GLN A 92 -4.75 12.10 -22.71
CA GLN A 92 -5.47 11.04 -22.02
C GLN A 92 -4.49 10.19 -21.22
N ILE A 93 -4.89 9.81 -20.00
CA ILE A 93 -4.11 8.97 -19.11
C ILE A 93 -4.78 7.60 -18.99
N ASP A 94 -4.13 6.58 -19.52
CA ASP A 94 -4.50 5.17 -19.33
C ASP A 94 -4.27 4.78 -17.85
N ARG A 95 -5.38 4.54 -17.14
CA ARG A 95 -5.37 4.22 -15.70
C ARG A 95 -4.86 2.81 -15.40
N GLU A 96 -4.90 1.90 -16.36
CA GLU A 96 -4.40 0.53 -16.18
C GLU A 96 -2.87 0.49 -16.23
N LYS A 97 -2.26 1.32 -17.09
CA LYS A 97 -0.79 1.43 -17.20
C LYS A 97 -0.18 2.41 -16.20
N CYS A 98 -0.94 3.38 -15.72
CA CYS A 98 -0.45 4.40 -14.80
C CYS A 98 -0.07 3.82 -13.43
N THR A 99 1.14 4.09 -12.97
CA THR A 99 1.62 3.68 -11.64
C THR A 99 1.45 4.75 -10.57
N ASN A 100 0.85 5.90 -10.90
CA ASN A 100 0.68 7.06 -10.02
C ASN A 100 2.00 7.57 -9.42
N CYS A 101 3.04 7.66 -10.26
CA CYS A 101 4.36 8.16 -9.86
C CYS A 101 4.42 9.69 -9.75
N GLY A 102 3.41 10.41 -10.23
CA GLY A 102 3.33 11.87 -10.17
C GLY A 102 4.31 12.64 -11.06
N LEU A 103 5.23 11.98 -11.78
CA LEU A 103 6.28 12.64 -12.57
C LEU A 103 5.75 13.57 -13.68
N CYS A 104 4.51 13.35 -14.11
CA CYS A 104 3.86 14.14 -15.15
C CYS A 104 3.21 15.44 -14.66
N ILE A 105 2.99 15.61 -13.35
CA ILE A 105 2.17 16.72 -12.83
C ILE A 105 2.82 18.07 -13.09
N ASP A 106 4.11 18.19 -12.78
CA ASP A 106 4.83 19.46 -12.91
C ASP A 106 5.41 19.68 -14.33
N LYS A 107 4.97 18.92 -15.33
CA LYS A 107 5.53 18.94 -16.69
C LYS A 107 4.69 19.70 -17.69
N CYS A 108 3.41 19.93 -17.41
CA CYS A 108 2.56 20.70 -18.32
C CYS A 108 2.84 22.20 -18.16
N HIS A 109 3.29 22.85 -19.24
CA HIS A 109 3.50 24.30 -19.26
C HIS A 109 2.21 25.10 -19.06
N PHE A 110 1.07 24.55 -19.50
CA PHE A 110 -0.25 25.17 -19.39
C PHE A 110 -0.96 24.85 -18.07
N GLY A 111 -0.31 24.10 -17.16
CA GLY A 111 -0.91 23.74 -15.88
C GLY A 111 -2.11 22.80 -15.98
N SER A 112 -2.28 22.09 -17.10
CA SER A 112 -3.41 21.16 -17.29
C SER A 112 -3.33 19.92 -16.38
N MET A 113 -2.15 19.64 -15.82
CA MET A 113 -1.96 18.48 -14.97
C MET A 113 -2.13 18.87 -13.50
N VAL A 114 -2.96 18.10 -12.80
CA VAL A 114 -3.26 18.32 -11.39
C VAL A 114 -3.01 17.04 -10.59
N CYS A 115 -2.71 17.21 -9.30
CA CYS A 115 -2.75 16.09 -8.37
C CYS A 115 -4.18 15.91 -7.87
N LYS A 116 -4.82 14.79 -8.20
CA LYS A 116 -6.18 14.48 -7.73
C LYS A 116 -6.17 13.97 -6.30
N LYS A 117 -5.19 13.13 -5.97
CA LYS A 117 -5.07 12.50 -4.65
C LYS A 117 -3.62 12.14 -4.38
N ASP A 118 -3.10 12.64 -3.27
CA ASP A 118 -1.83 12.22 -2.68
C ASP A 118 -2.12 11.28 -1.50
N GLY A 119 -1.28 10.27 -1.32
CA GLY A 119 -1.43 9.32 -0.22
C GLY A 119 -0.57 8.07 -0.42
N VAL A 120 -1.08 6.95 0.05
CA VAL A 120 -0.41 5.65 -0.02
C VAL A 120 -1.30 4.58 -0.62
N LYS A 121 -0.69 3.71 -1.41
CA LYS A 121 -1.26 2.43 -1.84
C LYS A 121 -0.79 1.36 -0.89
N LEU A 122 -1.73 0.54 -0.45
CA LEU A 122 -1.50 -0.53 0.51
C LEU A 122 -1.51 -1.87 -0.21
N PHE A 123 -0.62 -2.77 0.20
CA PHE A 123 -0.51 -4.13 -0.33
C PHE A 123 -0.62 -5.11 0.83
N ILE A 124 -1.31 -6.24 0.63
CA ILE A 124 -1.47 -7.26 1.65
C ILE A 124 -1.08 -8.65 1.12
N GLY A 125 -0.54 -9.47 2.02
CA GLY A 125 -0.25 -10.87 1.77
C GLY A 125 1.03 -11.13 0.96
N GLY A 126 1.94 -10.16 0.88
CA GLY A 126 3.26 -10.40 0.28
C GLY A 126 4.11 -11.31 1.16
N LYS A 127 4.91 -12.17 0.54
CA LYS A 127 5.81 -13.08 1.24
C LYS A 127 7.10 -13.26 0.46
N TRP A 128 8.20 -12.85 1.07
CA TRP A 128 9.54 -13.26 0.65
C TRP A 128 10.03 -14.46 1.48
N GLY A 129 10.32 -15.58 0.81
CA GLY A 129 10.71 -16.85 1.42
C GLY A 129 10.82 -17.98 0.39
N LYS A 130 10.84 -19.24 0.85
CA LYS A 130 10.93 -20.43 -0.01
C LYS A 130 9.82 -20.47 -1.07
N THR A 131 8.61 -20.10 -0.67
CA THR A 131 7.45 -19.93 -1.55
C THR A 131 7.14 -18.44 -1.67
N PRO A 132 7.70 -17.72 -2.66
CA PRO A 132 7.46 -16.29 -2.78
C PRO A 132 6.01 -16.03 -3.22
N ARG A 133 5.36 -15.06 -2.58
CA ARG A 133 4.04 -14.58 -2.96
C ARG A 133 4.11 -13.07 -3.12
N ARG A 134 3.57 -12.57 -4.23
CA ARG A 134 3.39 -11.13 -4.42
C ARG A 134 2.09 -10.70 -3.75
N GLY A 135 2.18 -9.69 -2.90
CA GLY A 135 1.04 -9.09 -2.24
C GLY A 135 0.16 -8.35 -3.24
N GLU A 136 -1.13 -8.36 -2.95
CA GLU A 136 -2.15 -7.76 -3.80
C GLU A 136 -2.51 -6.37 -3.27
N PRO A 137 -2.75 -5.39 -4.17
CA PRO A 137 -3.06 -4.04 -3.76
C PRO A 137 -4.50 -3.90 -3.28
N LEU A 138 -4.70 -3.29 -2.12
CA LEU A 138 -6.03 -2.85 -1.69
C LEU A 138 -6.57 -1.81 -2.67
N LYS A 139 -7.89 -1.85 -2.92
CA LYS A 139 -8.56 -0.90 -3.79
C LYS A 139 -8.48 0.51 -3.18
N GLY A 140 -7.97 1.48 -3.92
CA GLY A 140 -7.90 2.89 -3.51
C GLY A 140 -6.51 3.40 -3.11
N VAL A 141 -6.48 4.68 -2.74
CA VAL A 141 -5.33 5.39 -2.18
C VAL A 141 -5.78 5.99 -0.87
N TYR A 142 -4.99 5.82 0.18
CA TYR A 142 -5.35 6.15 1.56
C TYR A 142 -4.45 7.26 2.10
N LEU A 143 -4.94 8.01 3.07
CA LEU A 143 -4.11 8.94 3.86
C LEU A 143 -3.23 8.16 4.85
N TYR A 144 -2.26 8.85 5.45
CA TYR A 144 -1.33 8.21 6.38
C TYR A 144 -2.02 7.68 7.63
N ASP A 145 -2.97 8.43 8.19
CA ASP A 145 -3.69 8.01 9.40
C ASP A 145 -4.60 6.81 9.11
N GLU A 146 -5.30 6.83 7.97
CA GLU A 146 -6.09 5.68 7.49
C GLU A 146 -5.22 4.44 7.31
N ALA A 147 -4.01 4.60 6.75
CA ALA A 147 -3.08 3.49 6.58
C ALA A 147 -2.64 2.89 7.92
N MET A 148 -2.44 3.71 8.95
CA MET A 148 -2.11 3.24 10.29
C MET A 148 -3.25 2.38 10.86
N ASP A 149 -4.50 2.83 10.72
CA ASP A 149 -5.65 2.05 11.21
C ASP A 149 -5.84 0.76 10.43
N ILE A 150 -5.57 0.76 9.12
CA ILE A 150 -5.62 -0.43 8.28
C ILE A 150 -4.52 -1.44 8.66
N ILE A 151 -3.31 -0.98 9.05
CA ILE A 151 -2.27 -1.88 9.58
C ILE A 151 -2.77 -2.57 10.85
N GLU A 152 -3.39 -1.80 11.75
CA GLU A 152 -3.92 -2.35 13.01
C GLU A 152 -4.98 -3.42 12.74
N LYS A 153 -5.94 -3.12 11.86
CA LYS A 153 -6.96 -4.07 11.43
C LYS A 153 -6.35 -5.32 10.80
N ALA A 154 -5.30 -5.18 9.98
CA ALA A 154 -4.61 -6.32 9.38
C ALA A 154 -3.94 -7.21 10.43
N ILE A 155 -3.31 -6.62 11.46
CA ILE A 155 -2.69 -7.35 12.57
C ILE A 155 -3.74 -8.10 13.38
N LEU A 156 -4.85 -7.44 13.72
CA LEU A 156 -5.96 -8.05 14.47
C LEU A 156 -6.63 -9.17 13.69
N TYR A 157 -6.93 -8.94 12.40
CA TYR A 157 -7.51 -9.96 11.53
C TYR A 157 -6.60 -11.19 11.41
N TYR A 158 -5.28 -10.96 11.30
CA TYR A 158 -4.30 -12.04 11.24
C TYR A 158 -4.22 -12.85 12.53
N ARG A 159 -4.34 -12.19 13.69
CA ARG A 159 -4.36 -12.85 14.99
C ARG A 159 -5.61 -13.72 15.17
N ASP A 160 -6.76 -13.25 14.69
CA ASP A 160 -8.03 -13.95 14.84
C ASP A 160 -8.16 -15.14 13.86
N ASN A 161 -7.77 -14.95 12.60
CA ASN A 161 -8.04 -15.92 11.53
C ASN A 161 -6.82 -16.77 11.11
N GLY A 162 -5.63 -16.43 11.60
CA GLY A 162 -4.39 -17.12 11.28
C GLY A 162 -4.21 -18.42 12.06
N LYS A 163 -3.59 -19.42 11.44
CA LYS A 163 -3.21 -20.67 12.12
C LYS A 163 -1.79 -20.55 12.67
N THR A 164 -1.50 -21.14 13.84
CA THR A 164 -0.15 -21.11 14.42
C THR A 164 0.90 -21.65 13.43
N GLY A 165 1.94 -20.86 13.15
CA GLY A 165 2.99 -21.16 12.17
C GLY A 165 2.69 -20.68 10.74
N GLU A 166 1.46 -20.28 10.44
CA GLU A 166 1.04 -19.79 9.12
C GLU A 166 1.47 -18.34 8.93
N ARG A 167 2.05 -17.98 7.77
CA ARG A 167 2.35 -16.57 7.43
C ARG A 167 1.09 -15.83 7.00
N PHE A 168 1.07 -14.52 7.14
CA PHE A 168 -0.05 -13.70 6.68
C PHE A 168 -0.37 -13.91 5.20
N GLY A 169 0.65 -13.99 4.33
CA GLY A 169 0.45 -14.30 2.91
C GLY A 169 -0.23 -15.65 2.64
N ASP A 170 0.06 -16.67 3.47
CA ASP A 170 -0.55 -18.01 3.35
C ASP A 170 -2.00 -18.00 3.84
N MET A 171 -2.27 -17.24 4.90
CA MET A 171 -3.64 -17.01 5.37
C MET A 171 -4.49 -16.29 4.29
N VAL A 172 -3.93 -15.27 3.63
CA VAL A 172 -4.62 -14.54 2.55
C VAL A 172 -4.95 -15.46 1.38
N GLU A 173 -4.04 -16.37 1.03
CA GLU A 173 -4.27 -17.37 -0.01
C GLU A 173 -5.36 -18.38 0.39
N ARG A 174 -5.37 -18.83 1.64
CA ARG A 174 -6.36 -19.79 2.16
C ARG A 174 -7.78 -19.21 2.26
N ILE A 175 -7.91 -17.98 2.76
CA ILE A 175 -9.22 -17.33 2.97
C ILE A 175 -9.72 -16.67 1.67
N GLY A 176 -8.80 -16.18 0.84
CA GLY A 176 -9.08 -15.41 -0.35
C GLY A 176 -8.90 -13.91 -0.14
N PHE A 177 -8.28 -13.24 -1.10
CA PHE A 177 -7.94 -11.81 -1.01
C PHE A 177 -9.16 -10.91 -0.85
N GLU A 178 -10.29 -11.22 -1.51
CA GLU A 178 -11.48 -10.40 -1.45
C GLU A 178 -12.11 -10.37 -0.05
N GLU A 179 -12.20 -11.53 0.60
CA GLU A 179 -12.76 -11.66 1.95
C GLU A 179 -11.87 -10.96 2.98
N VAL A 180 -10.55 -11.17 2.89
CA VAL A 180 -9.59 -10.48 3.76
C VAL A 180 -9.63 -8.97 3.56
N SER A 181 -9.73 -8.51 2.31
CA SER A 181 -9.82 -7.08 2.00
C SER A 181 -11.08 -6.46 2.57
N LYS A 182 -12.23 -7.15 2.49
CA LYS A 182 -13.48 -6.67 3.11
C LYS A 182 -13.37 -6.62 4.62
N GLY A 183 -12.83 -7.66 5.26
CA GLY A 183 -12.62 -7.70 6.71
C GLY A 183 -11.73 -6.55 7.19
N ILE A 184 -10.60 -6.32 6.53
CA ILE A 184 -9.65 -5.25 6.88
C ILE A 184 -10.22 -3.84 6.62
N LEU A 185 -11.03 -3.65 5.57
CA LEU A 185 -11.64 -2.35 5.29
C LEU A 185 -12.87 -2.09 6.18
N GLY A 186 -13.50 -3.14 6.70
CA GLY A 186 -14.58 -3.06 7.68
C GLY A 186 -14.16 -2.40 9.01
N ASN A 187 -15.13 -1.85 9.73
CA ASN A 187 -14.89 -1.24 11.06
C ASN A 187 -15.18 -2.20 12.22
N GLU A 188 -15.69 -3.39 11.94
CA GLU A 188 -16.15 -4.37 12.94
C GLU A 188 -14.99 -4.87 13.80
N ILE A 189 -13.83 -5.15 13.19
CA ILE A 189 -12.62 -5.62 13.88
C ILE A 189 -12.11 -4.63 14.96
N LEU A 190 -12.28 -3.33 14.74
CA LEU A 190 -11.85 -2.34 15.73
C LEU A 190 -12.76 -2.32 16.96
N LYS A 191 -14.04 -2.70 16.81
CA LYS A 191 -14.99 -2.80 17.93
C LYS A 191 -14.67 -4.01 18.80
N GLU A 192 -14.20 -5.10 18.20
CA GLU A 192 -13.85 -6.35 18.86
C GLU A 192 -12.38 -6.41 19.29
N LYS A 193 -11.63 -5.31 19.13
CA LYS A 193 -10.19 -5.23 19.41
C LYS A 193 -9.81 -5.80 20.78
N GLU A 194 -10.54 -5.42 21.84
CA GLU A 194 -10.23 -5.87 23.19
C GLU A 194 -10.44 -7.38 23.37
N GLU A 195 -11.44 -7.95 22.71
CA GLU A 195 -11.76 -9.37 22.78
C GLU A 195 -10.69 -10.19 22.05
N ILE A 196 -10.30 -9.76 20.85
CA ILE A 196 -9.22 -10.39 20.05
C ILE A 196 -7.88 -10.35 20.78
N LEU A 197 -7.58 -9.24 21.48
CA LEU A 197 -6.35 -9.11 22.25
C LEU A 197 -6.35 -10.00 23.50
N LYS A 198 -7.49 -10.15 24.17
CA LYS A 198 -7.64 -10.98 25.39
C LYS A 198 -7.71 -12.48 25.09
N ALA A 199 -8.10 -12.89 23.87
CA ALA A 199 -8.17 -14.31 23.49
C ALA A 199 -6.80 -15.02 23.63
N GLU A 200 -6.78 -16.20 24.25
CA GLU A 200 -5.57 -17.02 24.40
C GLU A 200 -5.21 -17.78 23.10
N VAL A 201 -4.80 -17.03 22.08
CA VAL A 201 -4.41 -17.58 20.77
C VAL A 201 -2.89 -17.76 20.65
N HIS A 202 -2.46 -18.82 19.94
CA HIS A 202 -1.06 -19.13 19.61
C HIS A 202 -0.12 -19.46 20.78
N THR A 203 -0.64 -20.13 21.81
CA THR A 203 0.08 -20.50 23.05
C THR A 203 1.12 -21.63 22.90
N LYS A 204 1.10 -22.42 21.81
CA LYS A 204 2.10 -23.47 21.57
C LYS A 204 3.37 -22.88 20.95
N ARG A 205 4.33 -22.47 21.77
CA ARG A 205 5.73 -22.21 21.38
C ARG A 205 6.42 -23.53 21.00
N ASN A 206 6.14 -24.07 19.82
CA ASN A 206 6.93 -25.15 19.24
C ASN A 206 7.76 -24.65 18.07
N TYR A 207 8.69 -23.73 18.35
CA TYR A 207 9.85 -23.48 17.48
C TYR A 207 11.05 -23.18 18.37
N SER A 208 11.93 -24.16 18.53
CA SER A 208 13.31 -23.94 18.95
C SER A 208 14.02 -23.11 17.88
N CYS A 209 14.89 -22.19 18.33
CA CYS A 209 15.81 -21.45 17.47
C CYS A 209 16.59 -22.38 16.52
#